data_AF-A0A238XQW3-F1
#
_entry.id   AF-A0A238XQW3-F1
#
_cell.length_a   1.000
_cell.length_b   1.000
_cell.length_c   1.000
_cell.angle_alpha   90.00
_cell.angle_beta   90.00
_cell.angle_gamma   90.00
#
_symmetry.space_group_name_H-M   'P 1'
#
loop_
_entity.id
_entity.type
_entity.pdbx_description
1 polymer ?
#
loop_
_entity_poly.entity_id
_entity_poly.type
_entity_poly.pdbx_seq_one_letter_code
_entity_poly.pdbx_strand_id
1 'polypeptide(L)'
;MGIVIDGTPHVMRLTLGALAELEAGLESKSLVALVERFEAGNFTTRDVLALIVAGLRGGGWQGRAADLMAAEIEGGPMAAARGAAELLARAFMLPTEAAGNG
;
A
#
# COMPACT_ATOMS: atom_id res chain seq x y z
N MET A 1 5.47 8.28 3.42
CA MET A 1 4.20 8.87 2.93
C MET A 1 3.13 8.63 3.99
N GLY A 2 1.95 9.24 3.89
CA GLY A 2 0.93 9.11 4.94
C GLY A 2 -0.48 9.27 4.41
N ILE A 3 -1.45 8.86 5.23
CA ILE A 3 -2.88 8.92 4.97
C ILE A 3 -3.58 9.47 6.21
N VAL A 4 -4.67 10.22 6.04
CA VAL A 4 -5.49 10.67 7.17
C VAL A 4 -6.70 9.78 7.27
N ILE A 5 -6.90 9.19 8.45
CA ILE A 5 -8.00 8.27 8.77
C ILE A 5 -8.72 8.83 9.99
N ASP A 6 -10.02 9.05 9.88
CA ASP A 6 -10.86 9.65 10.92
C ASP A 6 -10.26 10.96 11.48
N GLY A 7 -9.71 11.80 10.59
CA GLY A 7 -9.03 13.04 10.94
C GLY A 7 -7.65 12.88 11.60
N THR A 8 -7.16 11.66 11.77
CA THR A 8 -5.84 11.37 12.37
C THR A 8 -4.81 11.02 11.29
N PRO A 9 -3.66 11.70 11.22
CA PRO A 9 -2.62 11.36 10.27
C PRO A 9 -1.87 10.09 10.68
N HIS A 10 -1.70 9.18 9.73
CA HIS A 10 -0.94 7.95 9.87
C HIS A 10 0.19 7.86 8.85
N VAL A 11 1.32 7.31 9.28
CA VAL A 11 2.45 7.00 8.40
C VAL A 11 2.19 5.67 7.71
N MET A 12 2.47 5.61 6.41
CA MET A 12 2.48 4.38 5.65
C MET A 12 3.88 4.06 5.11
N ARG A 13 4.30 2.81 5.28
CA ARG A 13 5.57 2.26 4.80
C ARG A 13 5.44 0.76 4.54
N LEU A 14 5.92 0.29 3.39
CA LEU A 14 6.06 -1.14 3.11
C LEU A 14 7.43 -1.62 3.60
N THR A 15 7.46 -2.30 4.73
CA THR A 15 8.66 -3.02 5.21
C THR A 15 8.66 -4.44 4.64
N LEU A 16 9.79 -5.14 4.69
CA LEU A 16 9.85 -6.55 4.29
C LEU A 16 8.84 -7.42 5.05
N GLY A 17 8.66 -7.18 6.36
CA GLY A 17 7.65 -7.87 7.16
C GLY A 17 6.21 -7.57 6.70
N ALA A 18 5.91 -6.30 6.42
CA ALA A 18 4.59 -5.92 5.91
C ALA A 18 4.30 -6.50 4.51
N LEU A 19 5.31 -6.58 3.64
CA LEU A 19 5.21 -7.22 2.33
C LEU A 19 5.00 -8.73 2.46
N ALA A 20 5.69 -9.39 3.38
CA ALA A 20 5.49 -10.81 3.65
C ALA A 20 4.08 -11.11 4.19
N GLU A 21 3.57 -10.29 5.12
CA GLU A 21 2.19 -10.39 5.60
C GLU A 21 1.16 -10.14 4.49
N LEU A 22 1.41 -9.14 3.63
CA LEU A 22 0.57 -8.84 2.49
C LEU A 22 0.51 -10.03 1.53
N GLU A 23 1.67 -10.59 1.15
CA GLU A 23 1.76 -11.73 0.24
C GLU A 23 1.06 -12.97 0.81
N ALA A 24 1.23 -13.25 2.10
CA ALA A 24 0.54 -14.35 2.77
C ALA A 24 -1.00 -14.19 2.78
N GLY A 25 -1.50 -12.95 2.72
CA GLY A 25 -2.93 -12.65 2.63
C GLY A 25 -3.51 -12.70 1.22
N LEU A 26 -2.68 -12.86 0.17
CA LEU A 26 -3.14 -12.97 -1.20
C LEU A 26 -3.56 -14.42 -1.49
N GLU A 27 -4.85 -14.65 -1.67
CA GLU A 27 -5.45 -15.99 -1.78
C GLU A 27 -4.90 -16.87 -2.91
N SER A 28 -4.31 -16.31 -3.98
CA SER A 28 -3.76 -17.09 -5.11
C SER A 28 -2.77 -16.31 -6.00
N LYS A 29 -2.23 -15.18 -5.55
CA LYS A 29 -1.50 -14.23 -6.41
C LYS A 29 -0.24 -13.71 -5.72
N SER A 30 0.83 -13.52 -6.48
CA SER A 30 2.07 -12.93 -5.99
C SER A 30 1.96 -11.41 -5.83
N LEU A 31 2.91 -10.81 -5.10
CA LEU A 31 3.07 -9.35 -5.08
C LEU A 31 3.27 -8.77 -6.49
N VAL A 32 3.96 -9.48 -7.38
CA VAL A 32 4.13 -9.06 -8.79
C VAL A 32 2.77 -8.95 -9.50
N ALA A 33 1.90 -9.95 -9.34
CA ALA A 33 0.56 -9.90 -9.94
C ALA A 33 -0.31 -8.77 -9.35
N LEU A 34 -0.07 -8.36 -8.11
CA LEU A 34 -0.70 -7.18 -7.51
C LEU A 34 -0.20 -5.89 -8.17
N VAL A 35 1.11 -5.75 -8.40
CA VAL A 35 1.72 -4.63 -9.13
C VAL A 35 1.11 -4.49 -10.52
N GLU A 36 1.08 -5.58 -11.29
CA GLU A 36 0.52 -5.60 -12.64
C GLU A 36 -0.95 -5.13 -12.68
N ARG A 37 -1.76 -5.51 -11.68
CA ARG A 37 -3.15 -5.02 -11.57
C ARG A 37 -3.22 -3.52 -11.33
N PHE A 38 -2.34 -2.98 -10.49
CA PHE A 38 -2.31 -1.54 -10.23
C PHE A 38 -1.87 -0.76 -11.47
N GLU A 39 -0.84 -1.22 -12.18
CA GLU A 39 -0.36 -0.60 -13.41
C GLU A 39 -1.41 -0.65 -14.53
N ALA A 40 -2.14 -1.77 -14.64
CA ALA A 40 -3.21 -1.94 -15.62
C ALA A 40 -4.52 -1.23 -15.23
N GLY A 41 -4.62 -0.63 -14.04
CA GLY A 41 -5.87 -0.05 -13.52
C GLY A 41 -6.95 -1.08 -13.18
N ASN A 42 -6.60 -2.37 -13.11
CA ASN A 42 -7.49 -3.50 -12.82
C ASN A 42 -7.46 -3.92 -11.34
N PHE A 43 -7.05 -3.03 -10.45
CA PHE A 43 -7.04 -3.27 -9.01
C PHE A 43 -8.47 -3.22 -8.44
N THR A 44 -8.68 -3.97 -7.36
CA THR A 44 -9.94 -3.99 -6.63
C THR A 44 -9.87 -3.14 -5.36
N THR A 45 -11.01 -2.83 -4.75
CA THR A 45 -11.05 -2.21 -3.42
C THR A 45 -10.32 -3.07 -2.37
N ARG A 46 -10.37 -4.40 -2.51
CA ARG A 46 -9.62 -5.33 -1.64
C ARG A 46 -8.12 -5.16 -1.79
N ASP A 47 -7.63 -4.96 -3.01
CA ASP A 47 -6.21 -4.69 -3.30
C ASP A 47 -5.75 -3.39 -2.64
N VAL A 48 -6.56 -2.32 -2.75
CA VAL A 48 -6.30 -1.02 -2.11
C VAL A 48 -6.25 -1.15 -0.59
N LEU A 49 -7.26 -1.78 0.01
CA LEU A 49 -7.30 -1.97 1.46
C LEU A 49 -6.13 -2.82 1.97
N ALA A 50 -5.79 -3.90 1.27
CA ALA A 50 -4.67 -4.75 1.65
C ALA A 50 -3.34 -3.98 1.68
N LEU A 51 -3.10 -3.13 0.68
CA LEU A 51 -1.91 -2.27 0.63
C LEU A 51 -1.90 -1.19 1.71
N ILE A 52 -3.05 -0.57 2.00
CA ILE A 52 -3.15 0.43 3.07
C ILE A 52 -2.88 -0.23 4.42
N VAL A 53 -3.48 -1.40 4.71
CA VAL A 53 -3.22 -2.15 5.95
C VAL A 53 -1.73 -2.49 6.07
N ALA A 54 -1.12 -3.04 5.01
CA ALA A 54 0.30 -3.36 5.01
C ALA A 54 1.16 -2.11 5.24
N GLY A 55 0.84 -1.00 4.56
CA GLY A 55 1.52 0.28 4.70
C GLY A 55 1.43 0.83 6.13
N LEU A 56 0.23 0.83 6.72
CA LEU A 56 0.00 1.29 8.10
C LEU A 56 0.78 0.44 9.11
N ARG A 57 0.75 -0.90 8.96
CA ARG A 57 1.51 -1.81 9.83
C ARG A 57 3.02 -1.53 9.78
N GLY A 58 3.58 -1.40 8.58
CA GLY A 58 5.00 -1.06 8.43
C GLY A 58 5.36 0.36 8.89
N GLY A 59 4.35 1.24 9.03
CA GLY A 59 4.41 2.56 9.67
C GLY A 59 4.20 2.54 11.20
N GLY A 60 3.93 1.38 11.81
CA GLY A 60 3.77 1.19 13.25
C GLY A 60 2.33 1.21 13.78
N TRP A 61 1.34 1.26 12.89
CA TRP A 61 -0.08 1.18 13.29
C TRP A 61 -0.43 -0.22 13.82
N GLN A 62 -1.17 -0.27 14.93
CA GLN A 62 -1.48 -1.50 15.67
C GLN A 62 -2.96 -1.92 15.57
N GLY A 63 -3.74 -1.27 14.71
CA GLY A 63 -5.15 -1.63 14.48
C GLY A 63 -5.34 -2.91 13.66
N ARG A 64 -6.61 -3.27 13.47
CA ARG A 64 -7.03 -4.43 12.68
C ARG A 64 -7.55 -3.96 11.32
N ALA A 65 -7.43 -4.79 10.30
CA ALA A 65 -7.96 -4.47 8.97
C ALA A 65 -9.48 -4.15 8.99
N ALA A 66 -10.23 -4.81 9.88
CA ALA A 66 -11.65 -4.53 10.09
C ALA A 66 -11.93 -3.11 10.61
N ASP A 67 -10.98 -2.49 11.31
CA ASP A 67 -11.15 -1.13 11.82
C ASP A 67 -11.17 -0.11 10.66
N LEU A 68 -10.51 -0.40 9.52
CA LEU A 68 -10.57 0.43 8.32
C LEU A 68 -11.88 0.30 7.53
N MET A 69 -12.66 -0.75 7.74
CA MET A 69 -13.94 -0.93 7.02
C MET A 69 -14.98 0.11 7.41
N ALA A 70 -14.86 0.67 8.62
CA ALA A 70 -15.74 1.71 9.14
C ALA A 70 -15.10 3.10 9.16
N ALA A 71 -13.82 3.20 8.77
CA ALA A 71 -13.05 4.43 8.89
C ALA A 71 -13.22 5.34 7.66
N GLU A 72 -13.16 6.64 7.89
CA GLU A 72 -13.14 7.65 6.84
C GLU A 72 -11.71 7.99 6.44
N ILE A 73 -11.39 7.80 5.16
CA ILE A 73 -10.12 8.25 4.58
C ILE A 73 -10.33 9.65 4.01
N GLU A 74 -9.52 10.62 4.44
CA GLU A 74 -9.56 11.98 3.88
C GLU A 74 -9.29 11.96 2.37
N GLY A 75 -10.13 12.66 1.60
CA GLY A 75 -10.09 12.61 0.13
C GLY A 75 -10.74 11.37 -0.48
N GLY A 76 -11.31 10.48 0.35
CA GLY A 76 -12.14 9.37 -0.06
C GLY A 76 -11.41 8.24 -0.80
N PRO A 77 -12.17 7.37 -1.50
CA PRO A 77 -11.62 6.16 -2.14
C PRO A 77 -10.51 6.43 -3.16
N MET A 78 -10.56 7.58 -3.84
CA MET A 78 -9.55 7.94 -4.85
C MET A 78 -8.21 8.33 -4.19
N ALA A 79 -8.24 9.04 -3.06
CA ALA A 79 -7.05 9.31 -2.27
C ALA A 79 -6.44 8.02 -1.70
N ALA A 80 -7.30 7.10 -1.22
CA ALA A 80 -6.89 5.77 -0.77
C ALA A 80 -6.16 4.99 -1.88
N ALA A 81 -6.75 4.92 -3.08
CA ALA A 81 -6.17 4.23 -4.22
C ALA A 81 -4.83 4.84 -4.66
N ARG A 82 -4.73 6.18 -4.70
CA ARG A 82 -3.46 6.88 -4.97
C ARG A 82 -2.40 6.56 -3.92
N GLY A 83 -2.79 6.58 -2.65
CA GLY A 83 -1.90 6.25 -1.54
C GLY A 83 -1.34 4.82 -1.65
N ALA A 84 -2.21 3.86 -1.96
CA ALA A 84 -1.81 2.46 -2.19
C ALA A 84 -0.88 2.31 -3.40
N ALA A 85 -1.21 2.94 -4.54
CA ALA A 85 -0.39 2.89 -5.74
C ALA A 85 1.00 3.50 -5.52
N GLU A 86 1.09 4.63 -4.81
CA GLU A 86 2.36 5.28 -4.51
C GLU A 86 3.22 4.47 -3.52
N LEU A 87 2.64 3.79 -2.53
CA LEU A 87 3.37 2.85 -1.68
C LEU A 87 4.01 1.75 -2.51
N LEU A 88 3.22 1.16 -3.41
CA LEU A 88 3.64 0.05 -4.24
C LEU A 88 4.77 0.48 -5.19
N ALA A 89 4.60 1.61 -5.89
CA ALA A 89 5.62 2.17 -6.76
C ALA A 89 6.95 2.39 -6.01
N ARG A 90 6.92 2.98 -4.80
CA ARG A 90 8.13 3.22 -4.01
C ARG A 90 8.82 1.95 -3.52
N ALA A 91 8.06 0.89 -3.24
CA ALA A 91 8.62 -0.37 -2.76
C ALA A 91 9.32 -1.19 -3.87
N PHE A 92 8.87 -1.03 -5.11
CA PHE A 92 9.37 -1.80 -6.26
C PHE A 92 10.12 -0.95 -7.29
N MET A 93 10.28 0.35 -7.06
CA MET A 93 11.26 1.16 -7.78
C MET A 93 12.65 0.55 -7.54
N LEU A 94 13.19 -0.08 -8.59
CA LEU A 94 14.61 -0.40 -8.62
C LEU A 94 15.39 0.90 -8.47
N PRO A 95 16.50 0.92 -7.71
CA PRO A 95 17.44 2.03 -7.83
C PRO A 95 17.80 2.10 -9.31
N THR A 96 17.38 3.16 -10.00
CA THR A 96 17.99 3.45 -11.30
C THR A 96 19.47 3.53 -11.02
N GLU A 97 20.31 2.83 -11.77
CA GLU A 97 21.74 3.05 -11.70
C GLU A 97 21.94 4.55 -11.85
N ALA A 98 22.32 5.22 -10.75
CA ALA A 98 22.72 6.60 -10.79
C ALA A 98 23.90 6.60 -11.75
N ALA A 99 23.65 7.11 -12.95
CA ALA A 99 24.57 7.08 -14.07
C ALA A 99 25.96 7.48 -13.58
N GLY A 100 26.79 6.47 -13.41
CA GLY A 100 28.22 6.62 -13.21
C GLY A 100 28.80 7.02 -14.54
N ASN A 101 29.36 8.23 -14.55
CA ASN A 101 30.46 8.69 -15.39
C ASN A 101 30.21 9.00 -16.87
N GLY A 102 30.44 10.28 -17.17
CA GLY A 102 30.79 10.86 -18.46
C GLY A 102 31.22 12.30 -18.22
#